data_AF-A0A2I0IBP9-F1
#
_entry.id   AF-A0A2I0IBP9-F1
#
_cell.length_a   1.000
_cell.length_b   1.000
_cell.length_c   1.000
_cell.angle_alpha   90.00
_cell.angle_beta   90.00
_cell.angle_gamma   90.00
#
_symmetry.space_group_name_H-M   'P 1'
#
loop_
_entity.id
_entity.type
_entity.pdbx_description
1 polymer ?
#
loop_
_entity_poly.entity_id
_entity_poly.type
_entity_poly.pdbx_seq_one_letter_code
_entity_poly.pdbx_strand_id
1 'polypeptide(L)'
;MVAFGKKLKERQIQEWQGYYINYKLMKKKVRQYAEQIGVGSEERRHVLKDFSRMLDNQIEKIVLFLLEQQGLLASRIAKLGEWQEALQQQPDISQLDELREAYREVGRDLLKLLYFVELNAVGLRKILKKFDKRLGYKFTDYYVKTRANHPYSQLQQVFKHVGLGAVVGALSRNLVELQDRQGSYLSIYDQPALPLQVSIDRLTYSTNFLRFMAQHALIMQDELPSPIDDQVEDQQYHFMSLLLNLVNTFLYMVNTYIIVPTADDYAMSLGAAATVCGVVIGAMAVAQVFSSVYFSAWSNRSYFRPLVFSSIVLFAGNAMYALAYDFNSIAILLIGRLFCGLGSARAVNRRYISDCVPIKVRMQASAGFVSASALGMACGPALAGLLQYKFTFFNLTFNEVTLPGWVMAGAWLVYLVWLWVSFKEPSREKSSENDSLENGFKQPLLISSEKKQHEEDGDQEGDGSEEGPEDSRLPATSIASAYRLLTPSVKV
;
A
#
# COMPACT_ATOMS: atom_id res chain seq x y z
N MET A 1 1.69 20.38 -26.04
CA MET A 1 1.49 18.90 -25.98
C MET A 1 1.06 18.30 -27.35
N VAL A 2 1.84 18.45 -28.43
CA VAL A 2 1.40 18.15 -29.82
C VAL A 2 2.07 16.93 -30.49
N ALA A 3 3.18 16.40 -29.97
CA ALA A 3 4.05 15.52 -30.77
C ALA A 3 3.93 13.99 -30.60
N PHE A 4 3.02 13.43 -29.78
CA PHE A 4 3.05 11.96 -29.53
C PHE A 4 2.73 11.13 -30.78
N GLY A 5 1.74 11.52 -31.59
CA GLY A 5 1.39 10.75 -32.80
C GLY A 5 2.49 10.78 -33.87
N LYS A 6 3.26 11.87 -33.94
CA LYS A 6 4.43 12.01 -34.83
C LYS A 6 5.61 11.18 -34.31
N LYS A 7 5.91 11.30 -33.01
CA LYS A 7 6.92 10.48 -32.32
C LYS A 7 6.64 8.98 -32.37
N LEU A 8 5.37 8.57 -32.29
CA LEU A 8 4.99 7.16 -32.41
C LEU A 8 5.33 6.65 -33.82
N LYS A 9 4.96 7.39 -34.87
CA LYS A 9 5.25 7.02 -36.26
C LYS A 9 6.77 6.97 -36.56
N GLU A 10 7.54 7.90 -35.99
CA GLU A 10 9.01 7.96 -36.15
C GLU A 10 9.74 6.84 -35.40
N ARG A 11 9.14 6.31 -34.33
CA ARG A 11 9.74 5.29 -33.45
C ARG A 11 9.22 3.87 -33.71
N GLN A 12 8.32 3.70 -34.67
CA GLN A 12 7.81 2.39 -35.04
C GLN A 12 8.86 1.58 -35.76
N ILE A 13 9.01 0.33 -35.36
CA ILE A 13 9.77 -0.68 -36.12
C ILE A 13 9.03 -0.88 -37.46
N GLN A 14 9.73 -0.71 -38.59
CA GLN A 14 9.13 -0.70 -39.93
C GLN A 14 8.39 -2.00 -40.26
N GLU A 15 9.00 -3.13 -39.90
CA GLU A 15 8.46 -4.48 -40.12
C GLU A 15 7.12 -4.70 -39.39
N TRP A 16 6.90 -4.01 -38.26
CA TRP A 16 5.75 -4.25 -37.38
C TRP A 16 4.69 -3.14 -37.43
N GLN A 17 4.79 -2.21 -38.38
CA GLN A 17 3.92 -1.03 -38.47
C GLN A 17 2.41 -1.36 -38.42
N GLY A 18 2.01 -2.47 -39.04
CA GLY A 18 0.61 -2.93 -39.06
C GLY A 18 0.05 -3.31 -37.68
N TYR A 19 0.90 -3.74 -36.76
CA TYR A 19 0.49 -4.28 -35.45
C TYR A 19 0.42 -3.21 -34.36
N TYR A 20 0.97 -2.01 -34.58
CA TYR A 20 0.85 -0.92 -33.62
C TYR A 20 -0.57 -0.36 -33.53
N ILE A 21 -0.91 0.22 -32.37
CA ILE A 21 -2.16 0.96 -32.17
C ILE A 21 -2.29 2.09 -33.21
N ASN A 22 -3.43 2.15 -33.89
CA ASN A 22 -3.73 3.22 -34.82
C ASN A 22 -4.15 4.51 -34.09
N TYR A 23 -3.20 5.14 -33.39
CA TYR A 23 -3.45 6.30 -32.54
C TYR A 23 -4.10 7.48 -33.28
N LYS A 24 -3.78 7.66 -34.58
CA LYS A 24 -4.34 8.71 -35.42
C LYS A 24 -5.84 8.49 -35.66
N LEU A 25 -6.23 7.27 -36.04
CA LEU A 25 -7.63 6.88 -36.22
C LEU A 25 -8.40 7.04 -34.92
N MET A 26 -7.88 6.49 -33.81
CA MET A 26 -8.52 6.57 -32.51
C MET A 26 -8.74 8.02 -32.09
N LYS A 27 -7.72 8.88 -32.23
CA LYS A 27 -7.82 10.31 -31.92
C LYS A 27 -8.86 11.03 -32.76
N LYS A 28 -9.01 10.68 -34.06
CA LYS A 28 -10.04 11.25 -34.94
C LYS A 28 -11.44 10.89 -34.42
N LYS A 29 -11.64 9.62 -34.06
CA LYS A 29 -12.91 9.12 -33.51
C LYS A 29 -13.29 9.79 -32.18
N VAL A 30 -12.33 9.97 -31.26
CA VAL A 30 -12.59 10.71 -30.01
C VAL A 30 -13.06 12.15 -30.27
N ARG A 31 -12.56 12.81 -31.33
CA ARG A 31 -13.05 14.15 -31.71
C ARG A 31 -14.49 14.10 -32.22
N GLN A 32 -14.79 13.17 -33.13
CA GLN A 32 -16.13 12.99 -33.70
C GLN A 32 -17.17 12.69 -32.61
N TYR A 33 -16.82 11.84 -31.64
CA TYR A 33 -17.69 11.52 -30.51
C TYR A 33 -17.92 12.71 -29.57
N ALA A 34 -16.92 13.59 -29.40
CA ALA A 34 -17.09 14.82 -28.63
C ALA A 34 -18.02 15.83 -29.31
N GLU A 35 -18.08 15.82 -30.65
CA GLU A 35 -19.01 16.65 -31.43
C GLU A 35 -20.45 16.08 -31.39
N GLN A 36 -20.60 14.75 -31.33
CA GLN A 36 -21.91 14.07 -31.30
C GLN A 36 -22.61 14.10 -29.93
N ILE A 37 -21.87 14.08 -28.81
CA ILE A 37 -22.46 13.99 -27.45
C ILE A 37 -23.20 15.28 -27.00
N GLY A 38 -23.17 16.35 -27.81
CA GLY A 38 -23.93 17.57 -27.56
C GLY A 38 -25.46 17.44 -27.72
N VAL A 39 -25.99 16.30 -28.21
CA VAL A 39 -27.38 16.22 -28.73
C VAL A 39 -28.32 15.24 -27.97
N GLY A 40 -27.84 14.37 -27.07
CA GLY A 40 -28.77 13.53 -26.27
C GLY A 40 -28.14 12.41 -25.41
N SER A 41 -28.96 11.77 -24.57
CA SER A 41 -28.54 10.72 -23.62
C SER A 41 -28.44 9.31 -24.22
N GLU A 42 -29.21 8.99 -25.27
CA GLU A 42 -29.15 7.69 -25.97
C GLU A 42 -27.88 7.54 -26.84
N GLU A 43 -27.47 8.61 -27.54
CA GLU A 43 -26.23 8.64 -28.33
C GLU A 43 -24.99 8.38 -27.47
N ARG A 44 -25.05 8.73 -26.18
CA ARG A 44 -23.95 8.55 -25.23
C ARG A 44 -23.60 7.09 -24.99
N ARG A 45 -24.60 6.22 -24.78
CA ARG A 45 -24.37 4.77 -24.57
C ARG A 45 -23.80 4.12 -25.84
N HIS A 46 -24.30 4.54 -27.01
CA HIS A 46 -23.80 4.07 -28.30
C HIS A 46 -22.33 4.43 -28.51
N VAL A 47 -21.94 5.68 -28.22
CA VAL A 47 -20.54 6.13 -28.31
C VAL A 47 -19.60 5.33 -27.42
N LEU A 48 -19.98 5.07 -26.16
CA LEU A 48 -19.16 4.30 -25.23
C LEU A 48 -18.99 2.86 -25.70
N LYS A 49 -20.07 2.22 -26.19
CA LYS A 49 -20.02 0.85 -26.72
C LYS A 49 -19.15 0.76 -27.97
N ASP A 50 -19.30 1.70 -28.91
CA ASP A 50 -18.52 1.72 -30.15
C ASP A 50 -17.05 2.01 -29.91
N PHE A 51 -16.73 2.92 -28.99
CA PHE A 51 -15.34 3.20 -28.64
C PHE A 51 -14.69 2.01 -27.91
N SER A 52 -15.41 1.34 -27.00
CA SER A 52 -14.95 0.10 -26.36
C SER A 52 -14.63 -0.99 -27.38
N ARG A 53 -15.54 -1.25 -28.33
CA ARG A 53 -15.31 -2.24 -29.40
C ARG A 53 -14.09 -1.88 -30.26
N MET A 54 -13.91 -0.62 -30.59
CA MET A 54 -12.75 -0.18 -31.36
C MET A 54 -11.43 -0.33 -30.58
N LEU A 55 -11.45 -0.07 -29.27
CA LEU A 55 -10.33 -0.32 -28.36
C LEU A 55 -10.00 -1.82 -28.29
N ASP A 56 -11.02 -2.65 -28.06
CA ASP A 56 -10.90 -4.11 -27.98
C ASP A 56 -10.22 -4.65 -29.26
N ASN A 57 -10.68 -4.23 -30.46
CA ASN A 57 -10.06 -4.65 -31.73
C ASN A 57 -8.59 -4.19 -31.88
N GLN A 58 -8.22 -3.02 -31.34
CA GLN A 58 -6.81 -2.59 -31.37
C GLN A 58 -5.95 -3.40 -30.42
N ILE A 59 -6.49 -3.72 -29.24
CA ILE A 59 -5.81 -4.55 -28.22
C ILE A 59 -5.64 -5.97 -28.74
N GLU A 60 -6.68 -6.57 -29.29
CA GLU A 60 -6.66 -7.90 -29.91
C GLU A 60 -5.50 -8.04 -30.89
N LYS A 61 -5.42 -7.11 -31.84
CA LYS A 61 -4.37 -7.09 -32.86
C LYS A 61 -2.96 -7.06 -32.24
N ILE A 62 -2.77 -6.27 -31.18
CA ILE A 62 -1.48 -6.15 -30.49
C ILE A 62 -1.15 -7.46 -29.75
N VAL A 63 -2.14 -8.07 -29.10
CA VAL A 63 -2.01 -9.31 -28.33
C VAL A 63 -1.67 -10.49 -29.23
N LEU A 64 -2.42 -10.68 -30.32
CA LEU A 64 -2.21 -11.79 -31.23
C LEU A 64 -0.80 -11.77 -31.82
N PHE A 65 -0.34 -10.57 -32.21
CA PHE A 65 1.04 -10.40 -32.68
C PHE A 65 2.07 -10.66 -31.56
N LEU A 66 1.82 -10.20 -30.34
CA LEU A 66 2.71 -10.47 -29.20
C LEU A 66 2.86 -11.97 -28.94
N LEU A 67 1.74 -12.72 -28.94
CA LEU A 67 1.73 -14.17 -28.72
C LEU A 67 2.50 -14.91 -29.82
N GLU A 68 2.32 -14.52 -31.08
CA GLU A 68 3.06 -15.08 -32.22
C GLU A 68 4.57 -14.87 -32.05
N GLN A 69 5.02 -13.65 -31.74
CA GLN A 69 6.44 -13.35 -31.55
C GLN A 69 7.03 -14.06 -30.32
N GLN A 70 6.27 -14.21 -29.24
CA GLN A 70 6.69 -14.99 -28.08
C GLN A 70 6.90 -16.47 -28.44
N GLY A 71 5.98 -17.06 -29.22
CA GLY A 71 6.11 -18.44 -29.70
C GLY A 71 7.34 -18.65 -30.57
N LEU A 72 7.63 -17.71 -31.49
CA LEU A 72 8.83 -17.76 -32.33
C LEU A 72 10.12 -17.69 -31.50
N LEU A 73 10.19 -16.78 -30.53
CA LEU A 73 11.35 -16.67 -29.63
C LEU A 73 11.52 -17.93 -28.78
N ALA A 74 10.44 -18.46 -28.21
CA ALA A 74 10.48 -19.70 -27.42
C ALA A 74 10.96 -20.89 -28.25
N SER A 75 10.47 -21.05 -29.48
CA SER A 75 10.92 -22.12 -30.39
C SER A 75 12.41 -21.99 -30.75
N ARG A 76 12.90 -20.77 -30.98
CA ARG A 76 14.32 -20.51 -31.23
C ARG A 76 15.18 -20.87 -30.02
N ILE A 77 14.77 -20.48 -28.81
CA ILE A 77 15.49 -20.82 -27.57
C ILE A 77 15.54 -22.33 -27.36
N ALA A 78 14.44 -23.05 -27.60
CA ALA A 78 14.40 -24.51 -27.48
C ALA A 78 15.41 -25.19 -28.42
N LYS A 79 15.44 -24.79 -29.70
CA LYS A 79 16.42 -25.33 -30.68
C LYS A 79 17.87 -25.02 -30.31
N LEU A 80 18.14 -23.82 -29.77
CA LEU A 80 19.48 -23.47 -29.29
C LEU A 80 19.86 -24.29 -28.05
N GLY A 81 18.88 -24.65 -27.20
CA GLY A 81 19.08 -25.56 -26.08
C GLY A 81 19.48 -26.97 -26.54
N GLU A 82 18.80 -27.51 -27.55
CA GLU A 82 19.17 -28.81 -28.15
C GLU A 82 20.58 -28.78 -28.75
N TRP A 83 20.93 -27.70 -29.46
CA TRP A 83 22.29 -27.53 -30.00
C TRP A 83 23.34 -27.41 -28.88
N GLN A 84 23.01 -26.69 -27.81
CA GLN A 84 23.86 -26.59 -26.62
C GLN A 84 24.09 -27.96 -25.98
N GLU A 85 23.06 -28.80 -25.81
CA GLU A 85 23.19 -30.16 -25.28
C GLU A 85 24.05 -31.07 -26.18
N ALA A 86 23.89 -31.00 -27.49
CA ALA A 86 24.73 -31.76 -28.44
C ALA A 86 26.21 -31.36 -28.32
N LEU A 87 26.50 -30.05 -28.20
CA LEU A 87 27.86 -29.53 -28.00
C LEU A 87 28.47 -29.91 -26.65
N GLN A 88 27.67 -30.26 -25.63
CA GLN A 88 28.21 -30.79 -24.37
C GLN A 88 28.85 -32.16 -24.54
N GLN A 89 28.38 -32.96 -25.50
CA GLN A 89 28.89 -34.29 -25.76
C GLN A 89 30.19 -34.25 -26.58
N GLN A 90 30.37 -33.24 -27.43
CA GLN A 90 31.58 -33.02 -28.22
C GLN A 90 31.92 -31.52 -28.26
N PRO A 91 32.87 -31.04 -27.43
CA PRO A 91 33.18 -29.62 -27.34
C PRO A 91 34.01 -29.14 -28.56
N ASP A 92 33.43 -28.22 -29.33
CA ASP A 92 34.11 -27.44 -30.39
C ASP A 92 34.02 -25.94 -30.07
N ILE A 93 35.19 -25.30 -29.94
CA ILE A 93 35.31 -23.88 -29.54
C ILE A 93 34.65 -22.96 -30.58
N SER A 94 34.75 -23.30 -31.87
CA SER A 94 34.20 -22.47 -32.96
C SER A 94 32.67 -22.45 -32.91
N GLN A 95 32.07 -23.61 -32.66
CA GLN A 95 30.61 -23.76 -32.56
C GLN A 95 30.04 -23.15 -31.27
N LEU A 96 30.84 -23.05 -30.20
CA LEU A 96 30.45 -22.38 -28.96
C LEU A 96 30.30 -20.85 -29.15
N ASP A 97 31.20 -20.23 -29.93
CA ASP A 97 31.10 -18.81 -30.24
C ASP A 97 29.90 -18.51 -31.16
N GLU A 98 29.62 -19.39 -32.14
CA GLU A 98 28.44 -19.30 -32.99
C GLU A 98 27.13 -19.45 -32.18
N LEU A 99 27.07 -20.42 -31.26
CA LEU A 99 25.94 -20.62 -30.36
C LEU A 99 25.68 -19.38 -29.48
N ARG A 100 26.74 -18.75 -28.98
CA ARG A 100 26.65 -17.53 -28.17
C ARG A 100 26.09 -16.36 -28.96
N GLU A 101 26.55 -16.15 -30.20
CA GLU A 101 26.01 -15.08 -31.04
C GLU A 101 24.54 -15.36 -31.42
N ALA A 102 24.18 -16.62 -31.66
CA ALA A 102 22.79 -17.01 -31.90
C ALA A 102 21.86 -16.69 -30.71
N TYR A 103 22.28 -16.96 -29.47
CA TYR A 103 21.55 -16.53 -28.28
C TYR A 103 21.49 -15.00 -28.15
N ARG A 104 22.56 -14.27 -28.48
CA ARG A 104 22.55 -12.79 -28.48
C ARG A 104 21.57 -12.23 -29.50
N GLU A 105 21.43 -12.83 -30.68
CA GLU A 105 20.43 -12.43 -31.67
C GLU A 105 19.01 -12.57 -31.13
N VAL A 106 18.70 -13.70 -30.47
CA VAL A 106 17.42 -13.90 -29.79
C VAL A 106 17.18 -12.80 -28.74
N GLY A 107 18.22 -12.41 -28.00
CA GLY A 107 18.16 -11.28 -27.06
C GLY A 107 17.87 -9.93 -27.73
N ARG A 108 18.46 -9.65 -28.89
CA ARG A 108 18.17 -8.43 -29.67
C ARG A 108 16.72 -8.40 -30.15
N ASP A 109 16.19 -9.53 -30.62
CA ASP A 109 14.80 -9.63 -31.07
C ASP A 109 13.80 -9.53 -29.91
N LEU A 110 14.16 -10.09 -28.74
CA LEU A 110 13.39 -9.89 -27.51
C LEU A 110 13.36 -8.41 -27.12
N LEU A 111 14.47 -7.69 -27.17
CA LEU A 111 14.51 -6.24 -26.90
C LEU A 111 13.60 -5.44 -27.85
N LYS A 112 13.56 -5.79 -29.14
CA LYS A 112 12.62 -5.20 -30.11
C LYS A 112 11.18 -5.44 -29.68
N LEU A 113 10.85 -6.67 -29.25
CA LEU A 113 9.51 -7.05 -28.80
C LEU A 113 9.10 -6.30 -27.53
N LEU A 114 10.00 -6.17 -26.54
CA LEU A 114 9.76 -5.38 -25.33
C LEU A 114 9.47 -3.91 -25.69
N TYR A 115 10.23 -3.34 -26.63
CA TYR A 115 10.01 -1.97 -27.11
C TYR A 115 8.67 -1.78 -27.81
N PHE A 116 8.24 -2.76 -28.62
CA PHE A 116 6.92 -2.77 -29.25
C PHE A 116 5.79 -2.73 -28.20
N VAL A 117 5.90 -3.54 -27.14
CA VAL A 117 4.90 -3.59 -26.07
C VAL A 117 4.85 -2.25 -25.33
N GLU A 118 6.00 -1.67 -25.00
CA GLU A 118 6.11 -0.35 -24.37
C GLU A 118 5.39 0.74 -25.17
N LEU A 119 5.66 0.85 -26.48
CA LEU A 119 5.05 1.87 -27.34
C LEU A 119 3.52 1.73 -27.44
N ASN A 120 3.02 0.50 -27.54
CA ASN A 120 1.60 0.21 -27.62
C ASN A 120 0.87 0.49 -26.30
N ALA A 121 1.45 0.09 -25.17
CA ALA A 121 0.91 0.38 -23.84
C ALA A 121 0.79 1.90 -23.59
N VAL A 122 1.80 2.68 -23.98
CA VAL A 122 1.77 4.15 -23.87
C VAL A 122 0.70 4.74 -24.79
N GLY A 123 0.55 4.21 -26.01
CA GLY A 123 -0.48 4.63 -26.95
C GLY A 123 -1.91 4.41 -26.43
N LEU A 124 -2.18 3.24 -25.86
CA LEU A 124 -3.45 2.88 -25.20
C LEU A 124 -3.75 3.82 -24.03
N ARG A 125 -2.78 4.04 -23.13
CA ARG A 125 -2.94 4.99 -22.00
C ARG A 125 -3.31 6.40 -22.46
N LYS A 126 -2.60 6.90 -23.47
CA LYS A 126 -2.81 8.26 -23.98
C LYS A 126 -4.13 8.44 -24.72
N ILE A 127 -4.71 7.37 -25.29
CA ILE A 127 -6.02 7.48 -25.91
C ILE A 127 -7.14 7.42 -24.88
N LEU A 128 -7.03 6.53 -23.89
CA LEU A 128 -7.96 6.44 -22.76
C LEU A 128 -8.05 7.79 -22.00
N LYS A 129 -6.90 8.34 -21.58
CA LYS A 129 -6.84 9.68 -20.94
C LYS A 129 -7.42 10.80 -21.82
N LYS A 130 -7.29 10.68 -23.14
CA LYS A 130 -7.84 11.68 -24.08
C LYS A 130 -9.35 11.57 -24.22
N PHE A 131 -9.89 10.36 -24.15
CA PHE A 131 -11.33 10.11 -24.15
C PHE A 131 -11.97 10.73 -22.91
N ASP A 132 -11.47 10.38 -21.72
CA ASP A 132 -11.99 10.91 -20.45
C ASP A 132 -11.93 12.44 -20.40
N LYS A 133 -10.79 13.04 -20.74
CA LYS A 133 -10.62 14.51 -20.70
C LYS A 133 -11.55 15.25 -21.67
N ARG A 134 -11.92 14.65 -22.80
CA ARG A 134 -12.77 15.31 -23.80
C ARG A 134 -14.26 15.14 -23.55
N LEU A 135 -14.63 14.05 -22.91
CA LEU A 135 -16.03 13.67 -22.73
C LEU A 135 -16.49 13.81 -21.28
N GLY A 136 -15.59 14.11 -20.34
CA GLY A 136 -15.90 14.34 -18.93
C GLY A 136 -16.30 13.08 -18.17
N TYR A 137 -16.06 11.89 -18.72
CA TYR A 137 -16.44 10.61 -18.12
C TYR A 137 -15.25 9.88 -17.51
N LYS A 138 -15.53 9.05 -16.50
CA LYS A 138 -14.65 7.99 -16.02
C LYS A 138 -14.73 6.74 -16.93
N PHE A 139 -14.62 6.92 -18.25
CA PHE A 139 -14.72 5.80 -19.19
C PHE A 139 -13.57 4.83 -19.02
N THR A 140 -12.36 5.33 -18.75
CA THR A 140 -11.23 4.47 -18.42
C THR A 140 -11.57 3.54 -17.27
N ASP A 141 -12.11 4.05 -16.15
CA ASP A 141 -12.47 3.22 -14.99
C ASP A 141 -13.47 2.12 -15.36
N TYR A 142 -14.51 2.46 -16.12
CA TYR A 142 -15.50 1.51 -16.59
C TYR A 142 -14.90 0.44 -17.53
N TYR A 143 -14.16 0.88 -18.55
CA TYR A 143 -13.56 0.00 -19.55
C TYR A 143 -12.55 -0.95 -18.91
N VAL A 144 -11.73 -0.41 -18.00
CA VAL A 144 -10.74 -1.17 -17.25
C VAL A 144 -11.40 -2.16 -16.30
N LYS A 145 -12.39 -1.74 -15.49
CA LYS A 145 -13.09 -2.64 -14.55
C LYS A 145 -13.77 -3.81 -15.26
N THR A 146 -14.46 -3.54 -16.37
CA THR A 146 -15.18 -4.57 -17.13
C THR A 146 -14.27 -5.53 -17.88
N ARG A 147 -13.02 -5.15 -18.16
CA ARG A 147 -12.05 -5.95 -18.91
C ARG A 147 -10.91 -6.49 -18.04
N ALA A 148 -10.67 -6.00 -16.83
CA ALA A 148 -9.60 -6.50 -15.97
C ALA A 148 -9.91 -7.89 -15.37
N ASN A 149 -11.20 -8.12 -15.04
CA ASN A 149 -11.68 -9.32 -14.34
C ASN A 149 -12.43 -10.32 -15.24
N HIS A 150 -12.56 -10.02 -16.55
CA HIS A 150 -13.29 -10.88 -17.46
C HIS A 150 -12.37 -11.99 -18.01
N PRO A 151 -12.76 -13.28 -17.96
CA PRO A 151 -11.90 -14.42 -18.31
C PRO A 151 -11.40 -14.41 -19.76
N TYR A 152 -12.16 -13.81 -20.67
CA TYR A 152 -11.81 -13.70 -22.10
C TYR A 152 -11.18 -12.35 -22.48
N SER A 153 -10.78 -11.54 -21.50
CA SER A 153 -10.23 -10.22 -21.80
C SER A 153 -8.78 -10.28 -22.26
N GLN A 154 -8.59 -9.96 -23.54
CA GLN A 154 -7.27 -9.83 -24.18
C GLN A 154 -6.44 -8.67 -23.61
N LEU A 155 -7.10 -7.69 -22.98
CA LEU A 155 -6.41 -6.63 -22.24
C LEU A 155 -5.45 -7.22 -21.20
N GLN A 156 -5.84 -8.31 -20.54
CA GLN A 156 -5.01 -8.96 -19.53
C GLN A 156 -3.73 -9.57 -20.12
N GLN A 157 -3.75 -10.00 -21.38
CA GLN A 157 -2.63 -10.65 -22.06
C GLN A 157 -1.54 -9.66 -22.52
N VAL A 158 -1.90 -8.44 -22.96
CA VAL A 158 -0.90 -7.38 -23.24
C VAL A 158 -0.09 -7.05 -22.00
N PHE A 159 -0.70 -7.17 -20.81
CA PHE A 159 -0.19 -6.53 -19.61
C PHE A 159 0.35 -7.48 -18.55
N LYS A 160 -0.12 -8.73 -18.43
CA LYS A 160 0.43 -9.64 -17.41
C LYS A 160 1.85 -10.15 -17.71
N HIS A 161 2.39 -9.95 -18.92
CA HIS A 161 3.78 -10.27 -19.31
C HIS A 161 4.29 -11.70 -18.99
N VAL A 162 3.44 -12.64 -18.55
CA VAL A 162 3.87 -13.92 -17.95
C VAL A 162 4.76 -14.72 -18.91
N GLY A 163 4.46 -14.70 -20.22
CA GLY A 163 5.30 -15.36 -21.23
C GLY A 163 6.63 -14.67 -21.52
N LEU A 164 6.73 -13.33 -21.40
CA LEU A 164 7.98 -12.60 -21.66
C LEU A 164 8.99 -12.85 -20.54
N GLY A 165 8.54 -12.89 -19.28
CA GLY A 165 9.41 -13.18 -18.13
C GLY A 165 10.06 -14.57 -18.21
N ALA A 166 9.30 -15.58 -18.68
CA ALA A 166 9.82 -16.93 -18.90
C ALA A 166 10.87 -16.98 -20.03
N VAL A 167 10.63 -16.30 -21.15
CA VAL A 167 11.57 -16.21 -22.28
C VAL A 167 12.87 -15.50 -21.87
N VAL A 168 12.78 -14.43 -21.09
CA VAL A 168 13.95 -13.76 -20.51
C VAL A 168 14.70 -14.72 -19.59
N GLY A 169 14.00 -15.36 -18.64
CA GLY A 169 14.63 -16.23 -17.65
C GLY A 169 15.39 -17.38 -18.31
N ALA A 170 14.79 -18.00 -19.34
CA ALA A 170 15.43 -19.03 -20.14
C ALA A 170 16.68 -18.51 -20.88
N LEU A 171 16.57 -17.35 -21.53
CA LEU A 171 17.68 -16.75 -22.26
C LEU A 171 18.84 -16.34 -21.36
N SER A 172 18.56 -15.67 -20.24
CA SER A 172 19.56 -15.24 -19.27
C SER A 172 20.27 -16.43 -18.63
N ARG A 173 19.54 -17.49 -18.29
CA ARG A 173 20.13 -18.72 -17.75
C ARG A 173 21.11 -19.35 -18.73
N ASN A 174 20.70 -19.54 -19.99
CA ASN A 174 21.53 -20.21 -20.99
C ASN A 174 22.77 -19.38 -21.35
N LEU A 175 22.67 -18.05 -21.39
CA LEU A 175 23.83 -17.16 -21.62
C LEU A 175 24.84 -17.18 -20.47
N VAL A 176 24.39 -17.30 -19.21
CA VAL A 176 25.27 -17.42 -18.04
C VAL A 176 25.98 -18.77 -18.02
N GLU A 177 25.26 -19.86 -18.31
CA GLU A 177 25.85 -21.20 -18.35
C GLU A 177 26.96 -21.35 -19.42
N LEU A 178 26.83 -20.63 -20.54
CA LEU A 178 27.88 -20.55 -21.56
C LEU A 178 29.08 -19.69 -21.14
N GLN A 179 28.91 -18.77 -20.18
CA GLN A 179 29.96 -17.86 -19.71
C GLN A 179 30.87 -18.50 -18.65
N ASP A 180 30.33 -19.35 -17.76
CA ASP A 180 31.12 -20.05 -16.74
C ASP A 180 32.05 -21.14 -17.30
N ARG A 181 31.83 -21.59 -18.55
CA ARG A 181 32.56 -22.72 -19.15
C ARG A 181 33.83 -22.35 -19.93
N GLN A 182 34.09 -21.07 -20.20
CA GLN A 182 35.36 -20.61 -20.76
C GLN A 182 36.24 -20.08 -19.64
N GLY A 183 37.13 -20.92 -19.11
CA GLY A 183 38.22 -20.50 -18.23
C GLY A 183 39.27 -19.62 -18.95
N SER A 184 38.88 -18.44 -19.44
CA SER A 184 39.77 -17.46 -20.07
C SER A 184 39.38 -16.03 -19.70
N TYR A 185 40.38 -15.24 -19.34
CA TYR A 185 40.33 -13.87 -18.79
C TYR A 185 39.63 -12.85 -19.71
N LEU A 186 38.29 -12.81 -19.72
CA LEU A 186 37.55 -11.62 -20.16
C LEU A 186 36.99 -10.87 -18.95
N SER A 187 37.27 -9.56 -18.94
CA SER A 187 37.03 -8.61 -17.86
C SER A 187 35.62 -8.69 -17.28
N ILE A 188 35.53 -8.58 -15.95
CA ILE A 188 34.28 -8.46 -15.15
C ILE A 188 33.37 -7.31 -15.66
N TYR A 189 33.91 -6.39 -16.46
CA TYR A 189 33.18 -5.27 -17.06
C TYR A 189 32.53 -5.55 -18.43
N ASP A 190 32.81 -6.69 -19.08
CA ASP A 190 32.20 -7.08 -20.35
C ASP A 190 30.94 -7.96 -20.13
N GLN A 191 29.91 -7.41 -19.49
CA GLN A 191 28.62 -8.09 -19.28
C GLN A 191 27.57 -7.71 -20.34
N PRO A 192 27.08 -8.65 -21.18
CA PRO A 192 25.93 -8.41 -22.06
C PRO A 192 24.56 -8.61 -21.37
N ALA A 193 24.52 -8.90 -20.05
CA ALA A 193 23.27 -9.16 -19.31
C ALA A 193 22.57 -7.88 -18.78
N LEU A 194 23.30 -6.77 -18.65
CA LEU A 194 22.78 -5.48 -18.17
C LEU A 194 21.66 -4.89 -19.05
N PRO A 195 21.71 -4.91 -20.40
CA PRO A 195 20.69 -4.27 -21.23
C PRO A 195 19.32 -4.94 -21.17
N LEU A 196 19.28 -6.27 -21.02
CA LEU A 196 18.04 -7.06 -20.97
C LEU A 196 17.31 -6.82 -19.65
N GLN A 197 18.01 -6.93 -18.52
CA GLN A 197 17.43 -6.65 -17.20
C GLN A 197 16.96 -5.19 -17.11
N VAL A 198 17.79 -4.23 -17.55
CA VAL A 198 17.41 -2.80 -17.60
C VAL A 198 16.23 -2.55 -18.53
N SER A 199 16.12 -3.26 -19.66
CA SER A 199 14.97 -3.12 -20.58
C SER A 199 13.71 -3.78 -20.04
N ILE A 200 13.82 -4.78 -19.17
CA ILE A 200 12.70 -5.39 -18.45
C ILE A 200 12.29 -4.53 -17.27
N ASP A 201 13.23 -3.94 -16.54
CA ASP A 201 12.94 -2.97 -15.50
C ASP A 201 12.30 -1.72 -16.12
N ARG A 202 12.80 -1.29 -17.29
CA ARG A 202 12.18 -0.23 -18.09
C ARG A 202 10.84 -0.66 -18.66
N LEU A 203 10.65 -1.92 -19.06
CA LEU A 203 9.35 -2.41 -19.50
C LEU A 203 8.37 -2.42 -18.32
N THR A 204 8.75 -2.99 -17.18
CA THR A 204 7.97 -3.04 -15.94
C THR A 204 7.61 -1.63 -15.45
N TYR A 205 8.56 -0.69 -15.57
CA TYR A 205 8.35 0.72 -15.26
C TYR A 205 7.52 1.46 -16.32
N SER A 206 7.70 1.19 -17.61
CA SER A 206 6.93 1.83 -18.69
C SER A 206 5.51 1.25 -18.81
N THR A 207 5.34 -0.02 -18.45
CA THR A 207 4.08 -0.70 -18.14
C THR A 207 3.58 -0.42 -16.73
N ASN A 208 3.94 0.75 -16.17
CA ASN A 208 3.09 1.53 -15.27
C ASN A 208 1.63 1.73 -15.78
N PHE A 209 1.27 1.20 -16.96
CA PHE A 209 -0.11 0.98 -17.37
C PHE A 209 -0.78 -0.12 -16.54
N LEU A 210 -0.10 -1.18 -16.10
CA LEU A 210 -0.60 -2.11 -15.08
C LEU A 210 -0.86 -1.40 -13.76
N ARG A 211 0.01 -0.48 -13.35
CA ARG A 211 -0.22 0.35 -12.15
C ARG A 211 -1.41 1.31 -12.36
N PHE A 212 -1.50 1.97 -13.51
CA PHE A 212 -2.65 2.78 -13.92
C PHE A 212 -3.95 1.96 -13.95
N MET A 213 -3.92 0.78 -14.57
CA MET A 213 -5.01 -0.18 -14.65
C MET A 213 -5.39 -0.74 -13.29
N ALA A 214 -4.42 -1.12 -12.45
CA ALA A 214 -4.61 -1.56 -11.08
C ALA A 214 -5.18 -0.42 -10.24
N GLN A 215 -4.71 0.81 -10.42
CA GLN A 215 -5.31 1.99 -9.79
C GLN A 215 -6.69 2.31 -10.32
N HIS A 216 -7.13 1.79 -11.48
CA HIS A 216 -8.47 1.96 -12.03
C HIS A 216 -9.37 0.71 -11.83
N ALA A 217 -8.79 -0.47 -11.59
CA ALA A 217 -9.47 -1.75 -11.37
C ALA A 217 -9.57 -2.12 -9.88
N LEU A 218 -8.60 -1.71 -9.05
CA LEU A 218 -8.58 -1.81 -7.58
C LEU A 218 -9.28 -0.63 -6.89
N ILE A 219 -9.97 0.26 -7.61
CA ILE A 219 -10.90 1.26 -7.02
C ILE A 219 -12.09 0.58 -6.28
N MET A 220 -12.06 -0.74 -6.07
CA MET A 220 -13.00 -1.44 -5.20
C MET A 220 -12.36 -2.51 -4.30
N GLN A 221 -11.07 -2.36 -3.96
CA GLN A 221 -10.50 -2.91 -2.73
C GLN A 221 -9.53 -1.87 -2.17
N ASP A 222 -10.08 -1.03 -1.28
CA ASP A 222 -9.46 0.05 -0.50
C ASP A 222 -8.64 1.09 -1.28
N GLU A 223 -9.17 2.31 -1.24
CA GLU A 223 -8.61 3.57 -1.75
C GLU A 223 -7.06 3.62 -1.76
N LEU A 224 -6.47 3.55 -2.95
CA LEU A 224 -5.09 3.89 -3.20
C LEU A 224 -5.03 5.11 -4.13
N PRO A 225 -4.24 6.17 -3.82
CA PRO A 225 -4.24 7.41 -4.59
C PRO A 225 -3.64 7.22 -5.99
N SER A 226 -4.18 7.99 -6.95
CA SER A 226 -3.71 8.10 -8.34
C SER A 226 -2.23 8.48 -8.46
N PRO A 227 -1.51 8.13 -9.56
CA PRO A 227 -0.17 8.64 -9.81
C PRO A 227 -0.29 9.89 -10.70
N ILE A 228 -0.05 11.06 -10.14
CA ILE A 228 0.06 12.27 -10.96
C ILE A 228 1.49 12.36 -11.51
N ASP A 229 1.56 12.35 -12.84
CA ASP A 229 2.67 12.78 -13.67
C ASP A 229 2.64 14.33 -13.73
N ASP A 230 3.71 14.96 -13.24
CA ASP A 230 4.21 16.30 -13.60
C ASP A 230 3.19 17.42 -13.84
N GLN A 231 2.37 17.75 -12.85
CA GLN A 231 1.93 19.13 -12.65
C GLN A 231 2.09 19.49 -11.17
N VAL A 232 3.02 20.41 -10.93
CA VAL A 232 3.22 21.14 -9.69
C VAL A 232 1.90 21.79 -9.29
N GLU A 233 1.21 21.20 -8.32
CA GLU A 233 0.38 21.91 -7.37
C GLU A 233 0.71 21.32 -5.99
N ASP A 234 1.39 22.14 -5.18
CA ASP A 234 1.78 21.86 -3.80
C ASP A 234 0.55 21.53 -2.93
N GLN A 235 0.13 20.26 -2.90
CA GLN A 235 -0.55 19.76 -1.70
C GLN A 235 0.51 19.48 -0.64
N GLN A 236 0.78 20.56 0.08
CA GLN A 236 1.74 20.73 1.14
C GLN A 236 1.66 19.61 2.18
N TYR A 237 2.50 18.59 2.03
CA TYR A 237 2.90 17.76 3.16
C TYR A 237 3.55 18.69 4.19
N HIS A 238 2.87 18.91 5.31
CA HIS A 238 3.40 19.74 6.37
C HIS A 238 4.44 18.94 7.15
N PHE A 239 5.70 19.10 6.78
CA PHE A 239 6.86 18.50 7.47
C PHE A 239 6.78 18.71 8.99
N MET A 240 6.31 19.88 9.42
CA MET A 240 6.12 20.20 10.84
C MET A 240 5.10 19.28 11.54
N SER A 241 4.01 18.91 10.88
CA SER A 241 3.02 17.98 11.44
C SER A 241 3.57 16.55 11.55
N LEU A 242 4.41 16.10 10.60
CA LEU A 242 5.12 14.81 10.76
C LEU A 242 6.14 14.89 11.90
N LEU A 243 6.91 15.97 11.99
CA LEU A 243 7.90 16.16 13.04
C LEU A 243 7.22 16.12 14.42
N LEU A 244 6.12 16.83 14.61
CA LEU A 244 5.31 16.79 15.83
C LEU A 244 4.81 15.38 16.15
N ASN A 245 4.49 14.59 15.12
CA ASN A 245 4.06 13.20 15.28
C ASN A 245 5.20 12.28 15.75
N LEU A 246 6.41 12.46 15.19
CA LEU A 246 7.61 11.75 15.59
C LEU A 246 8.06 12.14 17.00
N VAL A 247 8.02 13.43 17.32
CA VAL A 247 8.32 13.96 18.66
C VAL A 247 7.34 13.42 19.70
N ASN A 248 6.03 13.36 19.39
CA ASN A 248 5.05 12.73 20.28
C ASN A 248 5.43 11.29 20.64
N THR A 249 5.80 10.52 19.62
CA THR A 249 6.17 9.12 19.76
C THR A 249 7.44 8.96 20.59
N PHE A 250 8.46 9.76 20.30
CA PHE A 250 9.71 9.81 21.06
C PHE A 250 9.43 10.15 22.53
N LEU A 251 8.72 11.25 22.78
CA LEU A 251 8.43 11.73 24.12
C LEU A 251 7.58 10.73 24.93
N TYR A 252 6.63 10.06 24.30
CA TYR A 252 5.86 8.98 24.92
C TYR A 252 6.72 7.78 25.31
N MET A 253 7.69 7.39 24.47
CA MET A 253 8.62 6.32 24.84
C MET A 253 9.56 6.76 25.97
N VAL A 254 10.08 7.99 25.96
CA VAL A 254 10.83 8.51 27.12
C VAL A 254 9.99 8.45 28.38
N ASN A 255 8.73 8.91 28.33
CA ASN A 255 7.80 8.88 29.47
C ASN A 255 7.61 7.48 30.07
N THR A 256 7.53 6.48 29.20
CA THR A 256 7.28 5.08 29.60
C THR A 256 8.48 4.49 30.32
N TYR A 257 9.71 4.84 29.89
CA TYR A 257 10.93 4.19 30.36
C TYR A 257 11.76 5.01 31.36
N ILE A 258 11.56 6.34 31.45
CA ILE A 258 12.28 7.21 32.41
C ILE A 258 12.01 6.85 33.88
N ILE A 259 10.92 6.14 34.12
CA ILE A 259 10.47 5.74 35.43
C ILE A 259 10.92 4.35 35.87
N VAL A 260 11.39 3.52 34.93
CA VAL A 260 11.76 2.13 35.22
C VAL A 260 12.90 2.04 36.24
N PRO A 261 13.97 2.85 36.17
CA PRO A 261 15.09 2.76 37.11
C PRO A 261 14.77 3.21 38.54
N THR A 262 13.69 3.94 38.75
CA THR A 262 13.34 4.56 40.04
C THR A 262 12.02 4.01 40.63
N ALA A 263 11.40 3.05 39.95
CA ALA A 263 10.06 2.56 40.30
C ALA A 263 10.04 1.77 41.62
N ASP A 264 11.11 1.05 41.94
CA ASP A 264 11.27 0.30 43.18
C ASP A 264 11.48 1.23 44.38
N ASP A 265 12.41 2.16 44.27
CA ASP A 265 12.68 3.19 45.29
C ASP A 265 11.43 4.03 45.56
N TYR A 266 10.67 4.37 44.51
CA TYR A 266 9.44 5.10 44.69
C TYR A 266 8.38 4.28 45.45
N ALA A 267 8.16 3.01 45.07
CA ALA A 267 7.22 2.15 45.78
C ALA A 267 7.59 1.98 47.26
N MET A 268 8.88 1.79 47.56
CA MET A 268 9.39 1.68 48.93
C MET A 268 9.23 2.98 49.72
N SER A 269 9.49 4.13 49.09
CA SER A 269 9.35 5.44 49.74
C SER A 269 7.92 5.79 50.17
N LEU A 270 6.92 5.18 49.52
CA LEU A 270 5.50 5.29 49.86
C LEU A 270 5.03 4.22 50.86
N GLY A 271 5.94 3.41 51.41
CA GLY A 271 5.64 2.35 52.37
C GLY A 271 5.12 1.05 51.76
N ALA A 272 5.25 0.84 50.44
CA ALA A 272 4.89 -0.41 49.77
C ALA A 272 6.09 -1.38 49.65
N ALA A 273 5.80 -2.67 49.45
CA ALA A 273 6.82 -3.65 49.10
C ALA A 273 7.41 -3.37 47.72
N ALA A 274 8.70 -3.68 47.52
CA ALA A 274 9.39 -3.50 46.24
C ALA A 274 8.67 -4.22 45.07
N THR A 275 7.96 -5.31 45.32
CA THR A 275 7.17 -6.03 44.32
C THR A 275 6.07 -5.19 43.67
N VAL A 276 5.61 -4.12 44.33
CA VAL A 276 4.62 -3.17 43.79
C VAL A 276 5.18 -2.38 42.60
N CYS A 277 6.51 -2.28 42.43
CA CYS A 277 7.12 -1.62 41.27
C CYS A 277 6.67 -2.25 39.94
N GLY A 278 6.47 -3.59 39.91
CA GLY A 278 5.94 -4.29 38.75
C GLY A 278 4.51 -3.87 38.40
N VAL A 279 3.69 -3.61 39.41
CA VAL A 279 2.32 -3.07 39.24
C VAL A 279 2.37 -1.64 38.72
N VAL A 280 3.28 -0.81 39.24
CA VAL A 280 3.48 0.58 38.79
C VAL A 280 3.87 0.64 37.31
N ILE A 281 4.78 -0.23 36.87
CA ILE A 281 5.20 -0.34 35.47
C ILE A 281 4.07 -0.92 34.60
N GLY A 282 3.42 -2.00 35.07
CA GLY A 282 2.39 -2.72 34.34
C GLY A 282 1.08 -1.95 34.16
N ALA A 283 0.69 -1.11 35.12
CA ALA A 283 -0.56 -0.34 35.08
C ALA A 283 -0.65 0.54 33.82
N MET A 284 0.46 1.15 33.41
CA MET A 284 0.53 1.95 32.19
C MET A 284 0.28 1.09 30.94
N ALA A 285 0.90 -0.08 30.85
CA ALA A 285 0.75 -0.99 29.71
C ALA A 285 -0.70 -1.48 29.56
N VAL A 286 -1.36 -1.80 30.67
CA VAL A 286 -2.78 -2.21 30.68
C VAL A 286 -3.66 -1.09 30.14
N ALA A 287 -3.51 0.14 30.66
CA ALA A 287 -4.28 1.29 30.20
C ALA A 287 -4.03 1.63 28.71
N GLN A 288 -2.80 1.43 28.24
CA GLN A 288 -2.42 1.65 26.84
C GLN A 288 -3.17 0.72 25.86
N VAL A 289 -3.45 -0.53 26.24
CA VAL A 289 -4.21 -1.47 25.39
C VAL A 289 -5.59 -0.90 25.09
N PHE A 290 -6.31 -0.43 26.13
CA PHE A 290 -7.63 0.17 25.96
C PHE A 290 -7.59 1.49 25.18
N SER A 291 -6.60 2.33 25.48
CA SER A 291 -6.36 3.59 24.76
C SER A 291 -6.20 3.35 23.26
N SER A 292 -5.41 2.34 22.86
CA SER A 292 -5.12 2.09 21.45
C SER A 292 -6.37 1.88 20.58
N VAL A 293 -7.40 1.20 21.12
CA VAL A 293 -8.67 0.97 20.43
C VAL A 293 -9.46 2.27 20.28
N TYR A 294 -9.59 3.04 21.36
CA TYR A 294 -10.33 4.30 21.37
C TYR A 294 -9.69 5.35 20.46
N PHE A 295 -8.37 5.52 20.56
CA PHE A 295 -7.62 6.45 19.72
C PHE A 295 -7.60 6.03 18.25
N SER A 296 -7.58 4.71 17.96
CA SER A 296 -7.73 4.21 16.59
C SER A 296 -9.08 4.62 16.01
N ALA A 297 -10.18 4.44 16.76
CA ALA A 297 -11.51 4.86 16.33
C ALA A 297 -11.62 6.38 16.17
N TRP A 298 -11.08 7.17 17.11
CA TRP A 298 -11.15 8.63 17.07
C TRP A 298 -10.31 9.23 15.94
N SER A 299 -9.17 8.61 15.61
CA SER A 299 -8.33 9.02 14.47
C SER A 299 -9.01 8.89 13.11
N ASN A 300 -10.09 8.11 13.00
CA ASN A 300 -10.95 8.11 11.81
C ASN A 300 -11.54 9.49 11.53
N ARG A 301 -11.75 10.34 12.56
CA ARG A 301 -12.42 11.65 12.41
C ARG A 301 -11.46 12.84 12.43
N SER A 302 -10.42 12.80 13.25
CA SER A 302 -9.43 13.88 13.37
C SER A 302 -8.12 13.36 13.95
N TYR A 303 -6.98 13.96 13.58
CA TYR A 303 -5.67 13.66 14.18
C TYR A 303 -5.29 14.66 15.27
N PHE A 304 -5.61 15.95 15.08
CA PHE A 304 -5.29 17.00 16.04
C PHE A 304 -5.98 16.78 17.40
N ARG A 305 -7.29 16.50 17.40
CA ARG A 305 -8.07 16.39 18.65
C ARG A 305 -7.59 15.24 19.56
N PRO A 306 -7.34 14.02 19.04
CA PRO A 306 -6.73 12.97 19.85
C PRO A 306 -5.34 13.36 20.38
N LEU A 307 -4.47 13.99 19.57
CA LEU A 307 -3.13 14.38 20.02
C LEU A 307 -3.16 15.42 21.15
N VAL A 308 -4.08 16.38 21.09
CA VAL A 308 -4.31 17.34 22.17
C VAL A 308 -4.79 16.64 23.43
N PHE A 309 -5.80 15.78 23.33
CA PHE A 309 -6.32 15.02 24.47
C PHE A 309 -5.25 14.14 25.11
N SER A 310 -4.48 13.43 24.30
CA SER A 310 -3.31 12.65 24.73
C SER A 310 -2.33 13.49 25.55
N SER A 311 -1.95 14.67 25.05
CA SER A 311 -0.97 15.55 25.70
C SER A 311 -1.49 16.08 27.05
N ILE A 312 -2.78 16.43 27.13
CA ILE A 312 -3.42 16.89 28.39
C ILE A 312 -3.44 15.75 29.42
N VAL A 313 -3.83 14.55 29.01
CA VAL A 313 -3.89 13.38 29.90
C VAL A 313 -2.49 12.97 30.36
N LEU A 314 -1.48 13.06 29.50
CA LEU A 314 -0.08 12.78 29.85
C LEU A 314 0.53 13.84 30.77
N PHE A 315 0.17 15.11 30.61
CA PHE A 315 0.51 16.15 31.56
C PHE A 315 -0.09 15.86 32.94
N ALA A 316 -1.40 15.59 33.00
CA ALA A 316 -2.10 15.29 34.24
C ALA A 316 -1.56 14.02 34.91
N GLY A 317 -1.34 12.94 34.16
CA GLY A 317 -0.80 11.68 34.67
C GLY A 317 0.60 11.83 35.26
N ASN A 318 1.47 12.60 34.62
CA ASN A 318 2.82 12.88 35.13
C ASN A 318 2.83 13.81 36.35
N ALA A 319 1.94 14.81 36.39
CA ALA A 319 1.77 15.65 37.57
C ALA A 319 1.26 14.84 38.76
N MET A 320 0.25 13.98 38.55
CA MET A 320 -0.24 13.05 39.57
C MET A 320 0.85 12.08 40.03
N TYR A 321 1.64 11.55 39.09
CA TYR A 321 2.77 10.69 39.41
C TYR A 321 3.75 11.40 40.36
N ALA A 322 4.15 12.64 40.09
CA ALA A 322 5.07 13.37 40.96
C ALA A 322 4.45 13.75 42.32
N LEU A 323 3.19 14.20 42.33
CA LEU A 323 2.47 14.59 43.54
C LEU A 323 2.19 13.42 44.49
N ALA A 324 2.20 12.18 43.98
CA ALA A 324 1.95 11.00 44.81
C ALA A 324 2.95 10.87 45.98
N TYR A 325 4.17 11.43 45.82
CA TYR A 325 5.18 11.47 46.88
C TYR A 325 4.75 12.40 48.02
N ASP A 326 4.34 13.63 47.69
CA ASP A 326 3.97 14.64 48.69
C ASP A 326 2.66 14.26 49.42
N PHE A 327 1.73 13.59 48.73
CA PHE A 327 0.50 13.05 49.35
C PHE A 327 0.69 11.68 50.02
N ASN A 328 1.88 11.10 49.93
CA ASN A 328 2.21 9.77 50.45
C ASN A 328 1.16 8.69 50.10
N SER A 329 0.74 8.62 48.83
CA SER A 329 -0.35 7.74 48.39
C SER A 329 -0.04 6.94 47.12
N ILE A 330 0.04 5.62 47.29
CA ILE A 330 0.22 4.66 46.18
C ILE A 330 -0.97 4.70 45.21
N ALA A 331 -2.18 5.02 45.70
CA ALA A 331 -3.36 5.11 44.83
C ALA A 331 -3.20 6.24 43.80
N ILE A 332 -2.71 7.42 44.23
CA ILE A 332 -2.46 8.55 43.33
C ILE A 332 -1.36 8.19 42.31
N LEU A 333 -0.33 7.47 42.75
CA LEU A 333 0.74 6.97 41.88
C LEU A 333 0.17 6.08 40.76
N LEU A 334 -0.66 5.08 41.12
CA LEU A 334 -1.25 4.15 40.17
C LEU A 334 -2.26 4.84 39.25
N ILE A 335 -3.06 5.78 39.75
CA ILE A 335 -3.97 6.55 38.89
C ILE A 335 -3.17 7.40 37.90
N GLY A 336 -2.08 8.05 38.34
CA GLY A 336 -1.17 8.77 37.45
C GLY A 336 -0.62 7.87 36.33
N ARG A 337 -0.27 6.61 36.66
CA ARG A 337 0.17 5.61 35.67
C ARG A 337 -0.90 5.22 34.67
N LEU A 338 -2.12 4.99 35.15
CA LEU A 338 -3.26 4.67 34.28
C LEU A 338 -3.53 5.83 33.33
N PHE A 339 -3.47 7.07 33.80
CA PHE A 339 -3.60 8.26 32.95
C PHE A 339 -2.48 8.32 31.91
N CYS A 340 -1.22 8.10 32.30
CA CYS A 340 -0.12 8.05 31.33
C CYS A 340 -0.32 6.99 30.25
N GLY A 341 -0.88 5.82 30.58
CA GLY A 341 -1.23 4.79 29.59
C GLY A 341 -2.43 5.17 28.72
N LEU A 342 -3.47 5.78 29.30
CA LEU A 342 -4.63 6.28 28.58
C LEU A 342 -4.27 7.35 27.55
N GLY A 343 -3.23 8.13 27.80
CA GLY A 343 -2.72 9.13 26.86
C GLY A 343 -1.97 8.58 25.64
N SER A 344 -1.92 7.27 25.39
CA SER A 344 -1.16 6.70 24.28
C SER A 344 -1.72 7.01 22.88
N ALA A 345 -1.18 8.03 22.22
CA ALA A 345 -1.55 8.38 20.85
C ALA A 345 -0.82 7.56 19.75
N ARG A 346 -0.13 6.46 20.11
CA ARG A 346 0.69 5.70 19.14
C ARG A 346 -0.09 5.16 17.94
N ALA A 347 -1.35 4.76 18.16
CA ALA A 347 -2.22 4.33 17.07
C ALA A 347 -2.50 5.48 16.09
N VAL A 348 -2.74 6.69 16.62
CA VAL A 348 -2.94 7.91 15.83
C VAL A 348 -1.69 8.26 15.04
N ASN A 349 -0.51 8.17 15.67
CA ASN A 349 0.77 8.47 15.04
C ASN A 349 1.06 7.58 13.84
N ARG A 350 0.90 6.27 14.03
CA ARG A 350 1.11 5.29 12.97
C ARG A 350 0.12 5.49 11.82
N ARG A 351 -1.13 5.82 12.14
CA ARG A 351 -2.16 6.12 11.15
C ARG A 351 -1.88 7.42 10.40
N TYR A 352 -1.48 8.49 11.09
CA TYR A 352 -1.10 9.76 10.48
C TYR A 352 0.00 9.55 9.43
N ILE A 353 1.01 8.73 9.74
CA ILE A 353 2.07 8.38 8.79
C ILE A 353 1.51 7.61 7.58
N SER A 354 0.58 6.68 7.82
CA SER A 354 -0.04 5.91 6.74
C SER A 354 -0.85 6.78 5.77
N ASP A 355 -1.64 7.71 6.33
CA ASP A 355 -2.68 8.44 5.62
C ASP A 355 -2.16 9.77 5.02
N CYS A 356 -1.22 10.44 5.69
CA CYS A 356 -0.81 11.81 5.34
C CYS A 356 0.57 11.89 4.67
N VAL A 357 1.40 10.84 4.77
CA VAL A 357 2.76 10.86 4.22
C VAL A 357 2.77 10.26 2.81
N PRO A 358 3.32 10.96 1.80
CA PRO A 358 3.38 10.45 0.44
C PRO A 358 4.09 9.10 0.34
N ILE A 359 3.58 8.20 -0.51
CA ILE A 359 4.08 6.82 -0.68
C ILE A 359 5.60 6.74 -0.87
N LYS A 360 6.21 7.72 -1.55
CA LYS A 360 7.66 7.78 -1.83
C LYS A 360 8.50 7.89 -0.54
N VAL A 361 8.01 8.62 0.46
CA VAL A 361 8.73 8.89 1.72
C VAL A 361 8.08 8.19 2.92
N ARG A 362 6.95 7.51 2.73
CA ARG A 362 6.21 6.80 3.78
C ARG A 362 7.03 5.72 4.47
N MET A 363 7.88 5.01 3.72
CA MET A 363 8.82 4.03 4.29
C MET A 363 9.83 4.71 5.22
N GLN A 364 10.41 5.85 4.79
CA GLN A 364 11.35 6.63 5.59
C GLN A 364 10.68 7.22 6.84
N ALA A 365 9.46 7.74 6.74
CA ALA A 365 8.70 8.25 7.88
C ALA A 365 8.34 7.14 8.88
N SER A 366 7.99 5.94 8.38
CA SER A 366 7.73 4.76 9.21
C SER A 366 9.01 4.29 9.92
N ALA A 367 10.14 4.27 9.20
CA ALA A 367 11.44 4.01 9.81
C ALA A 367 11.76 5.06 10.88
N GLY A 368 11.54 6.34 10.60
CA GLY A 368 11.70 7.44 11.55
C GLY A 368 10.85 7.27 12.81
N PHE A 369 9.61 6.79 12.69
CA PHE A 369 8.76 6.49 13.85
C PHE A 369 9.32 5.36 14.73
N VAL A 370 9.83 4.29 14.10
CA VAL A 370 10.47 3.18 14.81
C VAL A 370 11.76 3.65 15.47
N SER A 371 12.61 4.40 14.76
CA SER A 371 13.84 4.99 15.29
C SER A 371 13.57 5.95 16.44
N ALA A 372 12.59 6.85 16.31
CA ALA A 372 12.17 7.76 17.38
C ALA A 372 11.66 6.98 18.60
N SER A 373 10.93 5.89 18.39
CA SER A 373 10.50 5.02 19.49
C SER A 373 11.71 4.39 20.19
N ALA A 374 12.63 3.77 19.44
CA ALA A 374 13.82 3.12 19.99
C ALA A 374 14.73 4.10 20.74
N LEU A 375 14.93 5.29 20.18
CA LEU A 375 15.67 6.37 20.84
C LEU A 375 14.98 6.78 22.14
N GLY A 376 13.66 6.95 22.16
CA GLY A 376 12.94 7.30 23.38
C GLY A 376 13.05 6.23 24.47
N MET A 377 13.00 4.94 24.09
CA MET A 377 13.19 3.82 25.03
C MET A 377 14.60 3.83 25.65
N ALA A 378 15.63 4.16 24.88
CA ALA A 378 17.00 4.28 25.37
C ALA A 378 17.23 5.56 26.20
N CYS A 379 16.69 6.69 25.74
CA CYS A 379 16.84 7.99 26.42
C CYS A 379 16.12 8.03 27.76
N GLY A 380 15.02 7.29 27.96
CA GLY A 380 14.28 7.25 29.21
C GLY A 380 15.18 6.95 30.42
N PRO A 381 15.76 5.74 30.53
CA PRO A 381 16.61 5.38 31.67
C PRO A 381 17.86 6.26 31.79
N ALA A 382 18.42 6.71 30.67
CA ALA A 382 19.57 7.62 30.67
C ALA A 382 19.25 8.99 31.30
N LEU A 383 18.08 9.56 30.99
CA LEU A 383 17.61 10.80 31.61
C LEU A 383 17.30 10.59 33.08
N ALA A 384 16.71 9.45 33.46
CA ALA A 384 16.44 9.11 34.85
C ALA A 384 17.71 9.13 35.70
N GLY A 385 18.80 8.56 35.20
CA GLY A 385 20.10 8.55 35.89
C GLY A 385 20.76 9.92 36.02
N LEU A 386 20.43 10.87 35.15
CA LEU A 386 20.93 12.26 35.24
C LEU A 386 20.10 13.13 36.21
N LEU A 387 18.86 12.72 36.50
CA LEU A 387 17.91 13.48 37.31
C LEU A 387 18.02 13.16 38.82
N GLN A 388 19.24 13.11 39.36
CA GLN A 388 19.49 12.76 40.77
C GLN A 388 19.57 13.96 41.73
N TYR A 389 18.90 15.06 41.40
CA TYR A 389 18.94 16.27 42.23
C TYR A 389 17.92 16.20 43.37
N LYS A 390 18.24 16.83 44.51
CA LYS A 390 17.33 16.93 45.66
C LYS A 390 17.18 18.39 46.06
N PHE A 391 15.98 18.93 45.92
CA PHE A 391 15.60 20.25 46.43
C PHE A 391 14.09 20.32 46.67
N THR A 392 13.65 21.28 47.48
CA THR A 392 12.24 21.53 47.77
C THR A 392 11.88 22.94 47.32
N PHE A 393 10.76 23.09 46.61
CA PHE A 393 10.30 24.38 46.11
C PHE A 393 8.77 24.46 46.24
N PHE A 394 8.25 25.50 46.92
CA PHE A 394 6.80 25.71 47.14
C PHE A 394 6.02 24.47 47.64
N ASN A 395 6.50 23.80 48.69
CA ASN A 395 5.91 22.57 49.25
C ASN A 395 5.82 21.36 48.30
N LEU A 396 6.51 21.41 47.15
CA LEU A 396 6.67 20.27 46.25
C LEU A 396 8.09 19.71 46.40
N THR A 397 8.17 18.38 46.52
CA THR A 397 9.46 17.69 46.65
C THR A 397 10.01 17.33 45.27
N PHE A 398 11.22 17.80 44.97
CA PHE A 398 11.97 17.41 43.77
C PHE A 398 13.12 16.51 44.21
N ASN A 399 12.94 15.20 44.03
CA ASN A 399 13.93 14.17 44.32
C ASN A 399 14.08 13.23 43.12
N GLU A 400 14.94 12.23 43.25
CA GLU A 400 15.26 11.25 42.19
C GLU A 400 14.02 10.50 41.67
N VAL A 401 12.98 10.32 42.51
CA VAL A 401 11.75 9.60 42.15
C VAL A 401 10.65 10.52 41.57
N THR A 402 10.59 11.79 41.98
CA THR A 402 9.56 12.75 41.50
C THR A 402 10.03 13.59 40.31
N LEU A 403 11.34 13.85 40.17
CA LEU A 403 11.92 14.63 39.08
C LEU A 403 11.55 14.11 37.68
N PRO A 404 11.59 12.80 37.40
CA PRO A 404 11.10 12.26 36.13
C PRO A 404 9.66 12.70 35.80
N GLY A 405 8.77 12.69 36.80
CA GLY A 405 7.38 13.11 36.64
C GLY A 405 7.26 14.60 36.31
N TRP A 406 7.95 15.47 37.05
CA TRP A 406 7.92 16.91 36.81
C TRP A 406 8.52 17.30 35.46
N VAL A 407 9.66 16.71 35.10
CA VAL A 407 10.33 16.96 33.81
C VAL A 407 9.42 16.54 32.65
N MET A 408 8.81 15.34 32.74
CA MET A 408 7.90 14.87 31.71
C MET A 408 6.61 15.68 31.64
N ALA A 409 6.05 16.11 32.77
CA ALA A 409 4.90 17.02 32.79
C ALA A 409 5.22 18.32 32.05
N GLY A 410 6.37 18.95 32.36
CA GLY A 410 6.84 20.14 31.65
C GLY A 410 7.01 19.90 30.14
N ALA A 411 7.64 18.78 29.76
CA ALA A 411 7.84 18.43 28.36
C ALA A 411 6.52 18.22 27.59
N TRP A 412 5.51 17.58 28.22
CA TRP A 412 4.18 17.40 27.63
C TRP A 412 3.42 18.71 27.48
N LEU A 413 3.60 19.66 28.41
CA LEU A 413 3.02 20.99 28.32
C LEU A 413 3.66 21.80 27.18
N VAL A 414 4.98 21.77 27.06
CA VAL A 414 5.70 22.39 25.93
C VAL A 414 5.27 21.77 24.61
N TYR A 415 5.15 20.44 24.55
CA TYR A 415 4.66 19.74 23.39
C TYR A 415 3.23 20.14 23.03
N LEU A 416 2.32 20.27 24.01
CA LEU A 416 0.94 20.70 23.81
C LEU A 416 0.88 22.10 23.19
N VAL A 417 1.67 23.05 23.71
CA VAL A 417 1.75 24.40 23.14
C VAL A 417 2.29 24.36 21.72
N TRP A 418 3.35 23.59 21.47
CA TRP A 418 3.94 23.48 20.14
C TRP A 418 2.98 22.83 19.13
N LEU A 419 2.27 21.78 19.55
CA LEU A 419 1.23 21.12 18.78
C LEU A 419 0.13 22.13 18.41
N TRP A 420 -0.33 22.95 19.35
CA TRP A 420 -1.42 23.89 19.10
C TRP A 420 -1.05 24.98 18.10
N VAL A 421 0.19 25.47 18.15
CA VAL A 421 0.67 26.53 17.24
C VAL A 421 1.00 26.00 15.85
N SER A 422 1.62 24.82 15.77
CA SER A 422 2.30 24.36 14.55
C SER A 422 1.62 23.20 13.83
N PHE A 423 0.68 22.49 14.47
CA PHE A 423 0.01 21.37 13.83
C PHE A 423 -1.08 21.86 12.88
N LYS A 424 -0.97 21.45 11.61
CA LYS A 424 -2.00 21.73 10.60
C LYS A 424 -2.72 20.43 10.25
N GLU A 425 -4.02 20.41 10.50
CA GLU A 425 -4.89 19.27 10.18
C GLU A 425 -4.98 19.14 8.65
N PRO A 426 -4.73 17.95 8.08
CA PRO A 426 -4.88 17.71 6.64
C PRO A 426 -6.37 17.84 6.24
N SER A 427 -6.62 18.57 5.14
CA SER A 427 -7.97 18.74 4.60
C SER A 427 -8.50 17.41 4.08
N ARG A 428 -9.48 16.83 4.79
CA ARG A 428 -10.25 15.68 4.31
C ARG A 428 -11.47 16.21 3.54
N GLU A 429 -11.61 15.83 2.28
CA GLU A 429 -12.85 16.08 1.52
C GLU A 429 -14.02 15.45 2.30
N LYS A 430 -14.97 16.27 2.74
CA LYS A 430 -16.22 15.78 3.33
C LYS A 430 -17.07 15.20 2.20
N SER A 431 -17.18 13.88 2.12
CA SER A 431 -18.21 13.20 1.33
C SER A 431 -19.57 13.40 1.99
N SER A 432 -20.16 14.58 1.81
CA SER A 432 -21.50 14.94 2.31
C SER A 432 -22.66 14.32 1.51
N GLU A 433 -22.41 13.39 0.59
CA GLU A 433 -23.46 12.78 -0.24
C GLU A 433 -23.93 11.37 0.23
N ASN A 434 -23.24 10.73 1.18
CA ASN A 434 -23.59 9.35 1.56
C ASN A 434 -24.76 9.21 2.55
N ASP A 435 -25.12 10.25 3.33
CA ASP A 435 -26.25 10.19 4.26
C ASP A 435 -27.63 10.13 3.54
N SER A 436 -27.68 10.52 2.27
CA SER A 436 -28.92 10.46 1.46
C SER A 436 -29.12 9.12 0.74
N LEU A 437 -28.04 8.36 0.52
CA LEU A 437 -28.07 7.06 -0.16
C LEU A 437 -28.33 5.90 0.81
N GLU A 438 -27.99 6.03 2.09
CA GLU A 438 -28.22 4.98 3.10
C GLU A 438 -29.70 4.75 3.42
N ASN A 439 -30.56 5.74 3.17
CA ASN A 439 -32.01 5.60 3.31
C ASN A 439 -32.68 4.94 2.09
N GLY A 440 -31.99 4.83 0.95
CA GLY A 440 -32.52 4.24 -0.28
C GLY A 440 -32.37 2.72 -0.40
N PHE A 441 -31.55 2.08 0.45
CA PHE A 441 -31.24 0.65 0.36
C PHE A 441 -32.06 -0.26 1.31
N LYS A 442 -33.06 0.28 2.02
CA LYS A 442 -33.96 -0.51 2.89
C LYS A 442 -35.21 -1.05 2.19
N GLN A 443 -35.12 -1.46 0.92
CA GLN A 443 -36.17 -2.25 0.29
C GLN A 443 -35.63 -3.63 -0.13
N PRO A 444 -36.19 -4.73 0.40
CA PRO A 444 -35.79 -6.06 0.01
C PRO A 444 -36.28 -6.34 -1.42
N LEU A 445 -35.33 -6.73 -2.29
CA LEU A 445 -35.49 -6.92 -3.73
C LEU A 445 -36.23 -8.21 -4.13
N LEU A 446 -37.13 -8.74 -3.30
CA LEU A 446 -37.89 -9.95 -3.64
C LEU A 446 -39.36 -9.80 -3.26
N ILE A 447 -40.16 -9.44 -4.27
CA ILE A 447 -41.61 -9.66 -4.26
C ILE A 447 -41.97 -10.47 -5.51
N SER A 448 -42.26 -11.75 -5.24
CA SER A 448 -43.22 -12.68 -5.87
C SER A 448 -43.33 -12.77 -7.40
N SER A 449 -43.09 -13.98 -7.91
CA SER A 449 -44.00 -14.58 -8.89
C SER A 449 -44.58 -15.86 -8.27
N GLU A 450 -45.89 -16.03 -8.45
CA GLU A 450 -46.81 -16.81 -7.65
C GLU A 450 -46.71 -18.34 -7.75
N LYS A 451 -47.02 -18.96 -6.60
CA LYS A 451 -47.78 -20.21 -6.38
C LYS A 451 -48.33 -20.94 -7.63
N LYS A 452 -48.04 -22.25 -7.69
CA LYS A 452 -49.06 -23.31 -7.86
C LYS A 452 -48.69 -24.54 -7.02
N GLN A 453 -49.65 -24.98 -6.20
CA GLN A 453 -49.74 -26.25 -5.47
C GLN A 453 -49.90 -27.42 -6.48
N HIS A 454 -49.67 -28.73 -6.23
CA HIS A 454 -49.96 -29.65 -5.11
C HIS A 454 -49.14 -30.96 -5.32
N GLU A 455 -48.88 -31.72 -4.24
CA GLU A 455 -48.86 -33.21 -4.04
C GLU A 455 -48.19 -34.13 -5.10
N GLU A 456 -47.51 -35.25 -4.81
CA GLU A 456 -47.26 -36.13 -3.67
C GLU A 456 -46.13 -37.12 -4.09
N ASP A 457 -45.51 -37.78 -3.11
CA ASP A 457 -44.79 -39.07 -3.14
C ASP A 457 -43.43 -39.30 -3.84
N GLY A 458 -42.52 -39.95 -3.09
CA GLY A 458 -41.70 -41.06 -3.59
C GLY A 458 -40.18 -40.94 -3.54
N ASP A 459 -39.60 -41.43 -2.45
CA ASP A 459 -38.37 -42.25 -2.35
C ASP A 459 -36.97 -41.80 -2.86
N GLN A 460 -36.05 -41.77 -1.88
CA GLN A 460 -34.69 -42.35 -1.85
C GLN A 460 -33.66 -42.09 -2.96
N GLU A 461 -32.57 -41.39 -2.60
CA GLU A 461 -31.16 -41.86 -2.52
C GLU A 461 -30.12 -40.78 -2.92
N GLY A 462 -29.12 -40.59 -2.05
CA GLY A 462 -27.72 -40.33 -2.41
C GLY A 462 -27.29 -38.91 -2.82
N ASP A 463 -26.67 -38.18 -1.89
CA ASP A 463 -25.21 -37.92 -1.83
C ASP A 463 -24.90 -36.58 -1.12
N GLY A 464 -23.86 -36.60 -0.29
CA GLY A 464 -23.55 -35.58 0.69
C GLY A 464 -22.84 -34.35 0.11
N SER A 465 -23.27 -33.17 0.55
CA SER A 465 -22.40 -32.01 0.77
C SER A 465 -23.15 -30.99 1.64
N GLU A 466 -22.77 -30.90 2.92
CA GLU A 466 -23.29 -29.92 3.88
C GLU A 466 -22.81 -28.51 3.51
N GLU A 467 -23.71 -27.67 2.97
CA GLU A 467 -23.55 -26.22 2.97
C GLU A 467 -23.77 -25.70 4.40
N GLY A 468 -22.72 -25.11 5.00
CA GLY A 468 -22.82 -24.38 6.27
C GLY A 468 -23.56 -23.03 6.12
N PRO A 469 -24.18 -22.51 7.20
CA PRO A 469 -25.11 -21.38 7.12
C PRO A 469 -24.43 -20.05 6.75
N GLU A 470 -25.16 -19.22 5.99
CA GLU A 470 -24.77 -17.91 5.42
C GLU A 470 -24.48 -16.77 6.44
N ASP A 471 -24.12 -17.07 7.68
CA ASP A 471 -23.84 -16.05 8.71
C ASP A 471 -22.38 -15.55 8.73
N SER A 472 -21.53 -16.03 7.82
CA SER A 472 -20.07 -15.77 7.84
C SER A 472 -19.63 -14.41 7.27
N ARG A 473 -20.56 -13.55 6.83
CA ARG A 473 -20.24 -12.30 6.10
C ARG A 473 -20.56 -10.99 6.83
N LEU A 474 -20.94 -11.04 8.11
CA LEU A 474 -21.17 -9.82 8.91
C LEU A 474 -19.95 -9.47 9.78
N PRO A 475 -19.62 -8.17 9.95
CA PRO A 475 -18.55 -7.73 10.82
C PRO A 475 -18.86 -8.06 12.29
N ALA A 476 -17.88 -8.61 13.01
CA ALA A 476 -18.03 -8.95 14.42
C ALA A 476 -18.22 -7.68 15.27
N THR A 477 -19.43 -7.47 15.80
CA THR A 477 -19.78 -6.31 16.62
C THR A 477 -19.49 -6.51 18.12
N SER A 478 -19.02 -7.70 18.52
CA SER A 478 -18.63 -8.01 19.90
C SER A 478 -17.48 -9.00 20.00
N ILE A 479 -16.84 -9.02 21.18
CA ILE A 479 -15.75 -9.95 21.50
C ILE A 479 -16.23 -11.41 21.46
N ALA A 480 -17.47 -11.68 21.87
CA ALA A 480 -18.06 -13.02 21.84
C ALA A 480 -18.27 -13.55 20.41
N SER A 481 -18.67 -12.67 19.47
CA SER A 481 -18.80 -13.04 18.05
C SER A 481 -17.44 -13.28 17.37
N ALA A 482 -16.41 -12.52 17.75
CA ALA A 482 -15.05 -12.72 17.25
C ALA A 482 -14.44 -14.05 17.75
N TYR A 483 -14.72 -14.43 19.01
CA TYR A 483 -14.24 -15.69 19.58
C TYR A 483 -14.84 -16.92 18.87
N ARG A 484 -16.14 -16.91 18.56
CA ARG A 484 -16.82 -17.97 17.79
C ARG A 484 -16.30 -18.13 16.36
N LEU A 485 -15.88 -17.03 15.73
CA LEU A 485 -15.27 -17.03 14.40
C LEU A 485 -13.85 -17.64 14.39
N LEU A 486 -13.13 -17.55 15.51
CA LEU A 486 -11.74 -17.99 15.64
C LEU A 486 -11.58 -19.40 16.23
N THR A 487 -12.63 -19.96 16.83
CA THR A 487 -12.62 -21.31 17.43
C THR A 487 -13.69 -22.18 16.78
N PRO A 488 -13.40 -22.86 15.64
CA PRO A 488 -14.33 -23.84 15.12
C PRO A 488 -14.48 -24.95 16.17
N SER A 489 -15.73 -25.27 16.51
CA SER A 489 -16.06 -26.30 17.48
C SER A 489 -15.59 -27.65 16.94
N VAL A 490 -14.60 -28.27 17.58
CA VAL A 490 -14.22 -29.66 17.30
C VAL A 490 -15.38 -30.53 17.79
N LYS A 491 -16.14 -31.12 16.86
CA LYS A 491 -17.11 -32.17 17.17
C LYS A 491 -16.34 -33.45 17.52
N VAL A 492 -16.64 -34.03 18.69
CA VAL A 492 -16.41 -35.45 19.01
C VAL A 492 -17.60 -36.25 18.49
#